data_AF-A0A0X8HVC4-F1
#
_entry.id   AF-A0A0X8HVC4-F1
#
_cell.length_a   1.000
_cell.length_b   1.000
_cell.length_c   1.000
_cell.angle_alpha   90.00
_cell.angle_beta   90.00
_cell.angle_gamma   90.00
#
_symmetry.space_group_name_H-M   'P 1'
#
loop_
_entity.id
_entity.type
_entity.pdbx_description
1 polymer ?
#
loop_
_entity_poly.entity_id
_entity_poly.type
_entity_poly.pdbx_seq_one_letter_code
_entity_poly.pdbx_strand_id
1 'polypeptide(L)'
;MSDDAFSDVGSEDRYVASDSSSVAEESKEIMNNWKKRRELEIEERDRVEEEAKRKLQEEAEQHINDFYDVYNKKKQHQLEQSKAEAEQFLKEREEFFNQDNTLWDRVLQLINVDDADQIGDRDRSKFKEILLKLQGDKNAPGLSDK
;
A
#
# COMPACT_ATOMS: atom_id res chain seq x y z
N MET A 1 -98.50 54.04 -6.10
CA MET A 1 -98.14 54.18 -4.68
C MET A 1 -98.44 52.84 -4.04
N SER A 2 -97.53 51.92 -3.81
CA SER A 2 -96.06 51.83 -3.89
C SER A 2 -95.74 50.34 -4.07
N ASP A 3 -94.95 49.94 -5.06
CA ASP A 3 -93.50 49.63 -4.99
C ASP A 3 -93.09 48.53 -4.00
N ASP A 4 -92.22 47.65 -4.52
CA ASP A 4 -91.28 46.74 -3.84
C ASP A 4 -91.82 45.45 -3.19
N ALA A 5 -91.19 44.27 -3.29
CA ALA A 5 -89.94 43.89 -3.94
C ALA A 5 -89.94 42.37 -4.15
N PHE A 6 -89.43 41.96 -5.31
CA PHE A 6 -88.90 40.62 -5.55
C PHE A 6 -87.61 40.47 -4.72
N SER A 7 -87.67 39.70 -3.64
CA SER A 7 -86.52 39.22 -2.88
C SER A 7 -87.00 37.94 -2.19
N ASP A 8 -86.63 36.76 -2.64
CA ASP A 8 -85.52 36.05 -1.99
C ASP A 8 -85.09 34.88 -2.90
N VAL A 9 -84.13 35.14 -3.78
CA VAL A 9 -83.27 34.09 -4.33
C VAL A 9 -81.97 34.20 -3.54
N GLY A 10 -81.69 33.20 -2.71
CA GLY A 10 -80.44 33.15 -1.94
C GLY A 10 -80.65 32.84 -0.47
N SER A 11 -80.92 31.58 -0.16
CA SER A 11 -80.37 31.01 1.07
C SER A 11 -79.34 29.98 0.65
N GLU A 12 -78.15 30.53 0.46
CA GLU A 12 -76.88 29.89 0.18
C GLU A 12 -76.59 28.75 1.16
N ASP A 13 -75.80 27.82 0.66
CA ASP A 13 -75.24 26.69 1.37
C ASP A 13 -74.75 27.07 2.78
N ARG A 14 -75.29 26.38 3.79
CA ARG A 14 -74.61 26.31 5.09
C ARG A 14 -73.36 25.45 4.95
N TYR A 15 -72.29 26.02 4.42
CA TYR A 15 -70.96 25.46 4.56
C TYR A 15 -70.49 25.61 6.01
N VAL A 16 -70.15 24.47 6.59
CA VAL A 16 -69.79 24.25 7.98
C VAL A 16 -68.49 24.97 8.33
N ALA A 17 -68.57 26.15 8.96
CA ALA A 17 -67.42 26.91 9.45
C ALA A 17 -66.77 26.34 10.74
N SER A 18 -67.26 25.20 11.25
CA SER A 18 -66.78 24.58 12.49
C SER A 18 -65.63 23.58 12.31
N ASP A 19 -65.28 23.21 11.07
CA ASP A 19 -64.29 22.14 10.77
C ASP A 19 -62.87 22.69 10.51
N SER A 20 -62.71 24.01 10.33
CA SER A 20 -61.39 24.59 10.01
C SER A 20 -60.44 24.66 11.22
N SER A 21 -60.95 24.71 12.45
CA SER A 21 -60.13 24.85 13.66
C SER A 21 -59.58 23.51 14.16
N SER A 22 -60.33 22.41 14.02
CA SER A 22 -59.87 21.04 14.31
C SER A 22 -58.76 20.64 13.35
N VAL A 23 -58.97 20.86 12.04
CA VAL A 23 -57.99 20.58 10.98
C VAL A 23 -56.68 21.36 11.18
N ALA A 24 -56.76 22.61 11.67
CA ALA A 24 -55.57 23.41 11.95
C ALA A 24 -54.74 22.87 13.13
N GLU A 25 -55.39 22.32 14.16
CA GLU A 25 -54.69 21.76 15.33
C GLU A 25 -54.10 20.37 15.01
N GLU A 26 -54.85 19.52 14.31
CA GLU A 26 -54.36 18.24 13.79
C GLU A 26 -53.16 18.43 12.85
N SER A 27 -53.20 19.45 11.98
CA SER A 27 -52.08 19.77 11.09
C SER A 27 -50.82 20.19 11.86
N LYS A 28 -50.94 20.90 12.99
CA LYS A 28 -49.79 21.26 13.84
C LYS A 28 -49.21 20.03 14.53
N GLU A 29 -50.04 19.13 15.01
CA GLU A 29 -49.60 17.87 15.63
C GLU A 29 -48.84 16.99 14.63
N ILE A 30 -49.35 16.86 13.40
CA ILE A 30 -48.66 16.14 12.31
C ILE A 30 -47.30 16.78 12.01
N MET A 31 -47.24 18.11 11.89
CA MET A 31 -45.97 18.83 11.67
C MET A 31 -44.98 18.62 12.82
N ASN A 32 -45.45 18.68 14.07
CA ASN A 32 -44.61 18.47 15.25
C ASN A 32 -44.07 17.04 15.32
N ASN A 33 -44.90 16.05 15.01
CA ASN A 33 -44.48 14.64 14.95
C ASN A 33 -43.47 14.40 13.82
N TRP A 34 -43.67 15.03 12.66
CA TRP A 34 -42.71 14.97 11.56
C TRP A 34 -41.37 15.61 11.93
N LYS A 35 -41.38 16.80 12.56
CA LYS A 35 -40.16 17.46 13.05
C LYS A 35 -39.41 16.58 14.05
N LYS A 36 -40.10 16.01 15.04
CA LYS A 36 -39.49 15.09 16.02
C LYS A 36 -38.87 13.87 15.36
N ARG A 37 -39.57 13.25 14.39
CA ARG A 37 -39.04 12.09 13.65
C ARG A 37 -37.82 12.46 12.81
N ARG A 38 -37.84 13.64 12.19
CA ARG A 38 -36.73 14.17 11.39
C ARG A 38 -35.51 14.48 12.25
N GLU A 39 -35.72 15.07 13.43
CA GLU A 39 -34.64 15.36 14.38
C GLU A 39 -33.95 14.06 14.83
N LEU A 40 -34.72 13.04 15.18
CA LEU A 40 -34.19 11.73 15.56
C LEU A 40 -33.41 11.05 14.42
N GLU A 41 -33.89 11.19 13.18
CA GLU A 41 -33.18 10.65 12.01
C GLU A 41 -31.87 11.39 11.75
N ILE A 42 -31.85 12.71 11.92
CA ILE A 42 -30.63 13.53 11.80
C ILE A 42 -29.64 13.16 12.89
N GLU A 43 -30.09 13.04 14.14
CA GLU A 43 -29.25 12.65 15.28
C GLU A 43 -28.61 11.27 15.07
N GLU A 44 -29.40 10.29 14.62
CA GLU A 44 -28.86 8.95 14.32
C GLU A 44 -27.85 8.99 13.17
N ARG A 45 -28.14 9.74 12.10
CA ARG A 45 -27.20 9.91 10.99
C ARG A 45 -25.91 10.59 11.43
N ASP A 46 -26.00 11.66 12.22
CA ASP A 46 -24.86 12.40 12.71
C ASP A 46 -23.98 11.52 13.61
N ARG A 47 -24.60 10.69 14.46
CA ARG A 47 -23.89 9.68 15.27
C ARG A 47 -23.15 8.67 14.39
N VAL A 48 -23.81 8.12 13.38
CA VAL A 48 -23.18 7.16 12.45
C VAL A 48 -22.03 7.80 11.68
N GLU A 49 -22.20 9.04 11.21
CA GLU A 49 -21.14 9.79 10.51
C GLU A 49 -19.96 10.09 11.43
N GLU A 50 -20.20 10.43 12.70
CA GLU A 50 -19.14 10.66 13.68
C GLU A 50 -18.38 9.38 14.00
N GLU A 51 -19.08 8.26 14.21
CA GLU A 51 -18.45 6.95 14.40
C GLU A 51 -17.63 6.52 13.17
N ALA A 52 -18.14 6.74 11.96
CA ALA A 52 -17.43 6.42 10.73
C ALA A 52 -16.16 7.27 10.57
N LYS A 53 -16.23 8.57 10.89
CA LYS A 53 -15.06 9.46 10.88
C LYS A 53 -14.02 9.01 11.90
N ARG A 54 -14.44 8.66 13.11
CA ARG A 54 -13.52 8.18 14.15
C ARG A 54 -12.84 6.88 13.75
N LYS A 55 -13.58 5.91 13.21
CA LYS A 55 -13.02 4.66 12.68
C LYS A 55 -12.02 4.91 11.55
N LEU A 56 -12.36 5.78 10.61
CA LEU A 56 -11.46 6.13 9.51
C LEU A 56 -10.15 6.78 10.02
N GLN A 57 -10.25 7.62 11.04
CA GLN A 57 -9.08 8.21 11.67
C GLN A 57 -8.23 7.14 12.39
N GLU A 58 -8.85 6.26 13.18
CA GLU A 58 -8.18 5.15 13.86
C GLU A 58 -7.49 4.22 12.84
N GLU A 59 -8.15 3.87 11.74
CA GLU A 59 -7.59 3.08 10.64
C GLU A 59 -6.40 3.79 9.98
N ALA A 60 -6.50 5.10 9.72
CA ALA A 60 -5.40 5.88 9.16
C ALA A 60 -4.18 5.91 10.11
N GLU A 61 -4.40 6.06 11.41
CA GLU A 61 -3.34 6.01 12.42
C GLU A 61 -2.69 4.62 12.50
N GLN A 62 -3.48 3.55 12.44
CA GLN A 62 -2.97 2.18 12.36
C GLN A 62 -2.12 1.95 11.11
N HIS A 63 -2.58 2.41 9.95
CA HIS A 63 -1.82 2.31 8.70
C HIS A 63 -0.47 3.04 8.76
N ILE A 64 -0.42 4.19 9.44
CA ILE A 64 0.84 4.91 9.66
C ILE A 64 1.79 4.07 10.52
N ASN A 65 1.29 3.52 11.63
CA ASN A 65 2.09 2.67 12.51
C ASN A 65 2.60 1.41 11.79
N ASP A 66 1.73 0.71 11.08
CA ASP A 66 2.07 -0.47 10.30
C ASP A 66 3.11 -0.17 9.23
N PHE A 67 3.02 0.98 8.55
CA PHE A 67 4.01 1.40 7.57
C PHE A 67 5.41 1.50 8.18
N TYR A 68 5.54 2.17 9.34
CA TYR A 68 6.83 2.32 10.00
C TYR A 68 7.36 1.00 10.55
N ASP A 69 6.49 0.14 11.09
CA ASP A 69 6.88 -1.19 11.55
C ASP A 69 7.41 -2.06 10.41
N VAL A 70 6.70 -2.10 9.29
CA VAL A 70 7.11 -2.85 8.09
C VAL A 70 8.42 -2.28 7.53
N TYR A 71 8.53 -0.95 7.42
CA TYR A 71 9.74 -0.30 6.92
C TYR A 71 10.96 -0.59 7.80
N ASN A 72 10.81 -0.45 9.11
CA ASN A 72 11.89 -0.68 10.06
C ASN A 72 12.34 -2.14 10.05
N LYS A 73 11.39 -3.09 10.02
CA LYS A 73 11.69 -4.52 9.87
C LYS A 73 12.43 -4.81 8.57
N LYS A 74 11.96 -4.24 7.45
CA LYS A 74 12.61 -4.42 6.14
C LYS A 74 14.03 -3.86 6.13
N LYS A 75 14.23 -2.67 6.69
CA LYS A 75 15.54 -2.02 6.80
C LYS A 75 16.50 -2.86 7.65
N GLN A 76 16.04 -3.33 8.80
CA GLN A 76 16.83 -4.20 9.68
C GLN A 76 17.21 -5.49 8.96
N HIS A 77 16.25 -6.15 8.32
CA HIS A 77 16.51 -7.37 7.55
C HIS A 77 17.52 -7.16 6.42
N GLN A 78 17.40 -6.09 5.64
CA GLN A 78 18.36 -5.77 4.59
C GLN A 78 19.76 -5.51 5.13
N LEU A 79 19.88 -4.83 6.28
CA LEU A 79 21.16 -4.59 6.92
C LEU A 79 21.78 -5.89 7.44
N GLU A 80 20.98 -6.75 8.07
CA GLU A 80 21.42 -8.06 8.56
C GLU A 80 21.86 -8.96 7.41
N GLN A 81 21.08 -9.01 6.32
CA GLN A 81 21.41 -9.75 5.12
C GLN A 81 22.73 -9.24 4.51
N SER A 82 22.87 -7.92 4.34
CA SER A 82 24.11 -7.33 3.79
C SER A 82 25.33 -7.62 4.66
N LYS A 83 25.17 -7.64 5.99
CA LYS A 83 26.23 -8.02 6.92
C LYS A 83 26.58 -9.49 6.80
N ALA A 84 25.59 -10.38 6.74
CA ALA A 84 25.80 -11.81 6.59
C ALA A 84 26.49 -12.13 5.25
N GLU A 85 26.06 -11.51 4.16
CA GLU A 85 26.70 -11.63 2.85
C GLU A 85 28.14 -11.11 2.86
N ALA A 86 28.42 -9.99 3.53
CA ALA A 86 29.77 -9.46 3.67
C ALA A 86 30.68 -10.40 4.49
N GLU A 87 30.17 -10.94 5.61
CA GLU A 87 30.90 -11.92 6.42
C GLU A 87 31.16 -13.22 5.65
N GLN A 88 30.17 -13.71 4.90
CA GLN A 88 30.32 -14.88 4.05
C GLN A 88 31.35 -14.64 2.95
N PHE A 89 31.29 -13.50 2.26
CA PHE A 89 32.27 -13.13 1.25
C PHE A 89 33.69 -13.04 1.83
N LEU A 90 33.85 -12.49 3.04
CA LEU A 90 35.16 -12.44 3.70
C LEU A 90 35.69 -13.84 4.01
N LYS A 91 34.83 -14.75 4.51
CA LYS A 91 35.19 -16.15 4.76
C LYS A 91 35.57 -16.87 3.47
N GLU A 92 34.74 -16.78 2.43
CA GLU A 92 35.02 -17.38 1.12
C GLU A 92 36.34 -16.85 0.54
N ARG A 93 36.60 -15.54 0.70
CA ARG A 93 37.87 -14.93 0.29
C ARG A 93 39.06 -15.48 1.08
N GLU A 94 38.94 -15.60 2.39
CA GLU A 94 40.00 -16.17 3.25
C GLU A 94 40.26 -17.64 2.92
N GLU A 95 39.19 -18.44 2.80
CA GLU A 95 39.26 -19.83 2.36
C GLU A 95 39.93 -19.95 0.99
N PHE A 96 39.56 -19.11 0.03
CA PHE A 96 40.18 -19.05 -1.30
C PHE A 96 41.69 -18.78 -1.25
N PHE A 97 42.15 -17.89 -0.37
CA PHE A 97 43.59 -17.62 -0.19
C PHE A 97 44.33 -18.71 0.59
N ASN A 98 43.63 -19.44 1.46
CA ASN A 98 44.19 -20.51 2.29
C ASN A 98 44.21 -21.88 1.59
N GLN A 99 43.55 -22.04 0.44
CA GLN A 99 43.61 -23.27 -0.35
C GLN A 99 45.05 -23.61 -0.77
N ASP A 100 45.44 -24.88 -0.63
CA ASP A 100 46.74 -25.45 -1.07
C ASP A 100 46.83 -25.59 -2.61
N ASN A 101 46.41 -24.57 -3.34
CA ASN A 101 46.38 -24.52 -4.79
C ASN A 101 47.48 -23.60 -5.34
N THR A 102 47.94 -23.84 -6.57
CA THR A 102 48.91 -22.94 -7.22
C THR A 102 48.26 -21.61 -7.59
N LEU A 103 49.07 -20.56 -7.78
CA LEU A 103 48.58 -19.23 -8.16
C LEU A 103 47.69 -19.28 -9.43
N TRP A 104 48.07 -20.11 -10.40
CA TRP A 104 47.34 -20.25 -11.66
C TRP A 104 46.04 -21.04 -11.52
N ASP A 105 45.95 -21.99 -10.59
CA ASP A 105 44.69 -22.66 -10.25
C ASP A 105 43.68 -21.66 -9.67
N ARG A 106 44.14 -20.76 -8.80
CA ARG A 106 43.32 -19.68 -8.23
C ARG A 106 42.84 -18.71 -9.30
N VAL A 107 43.73 -18.31 -10.22
CA VAL A 107 43.38 -17.44 -11.36
C VAL A 107 42.34 -18.12 -12.25
N LEU A 108 42.49 -19.40 -12.54
CA LEU A 108 41.53 -20.15 -13.36
C LEU A 108 40.13 -20.23 -12.70
N GLN A 109 40.06 -20.37 -11.38
CA GLN A 109 38.78 -20.36 -10.63
C GLN A 109 38.08 -18.99 -10.67
N LEU A 110 38.83 -17.88 -10.74
CA LEU A 110 38.26 -16.53 -10.81
C LEU A 110 37.77 -16.15 -12.21
N ILE A 111 38.31 -16.78 -13.24
CA ILE A 111 37.94 -16.50 -14.63
C ILE A 111 36.76 -17.40 -15.00
N ASN A 112 35.69 -16.84 -15.56
CA ASN A 112 34.64 -17.65 -16.18
C ASN A 112 35.18 -18.27 -17.48
N VAL A 113 35.62 -19.53 -17.40
CA VAL A 113 36.28 -20.25 -18.49
C VAL A 113 35.29 -20.67 -19.59
N ASP A 114 34.00 -20.77 -19.25
CA ASP A 114 32.96 -21.29 -20.14
C ASP A 114 32.56 -20.26 -21.21
N ASP A 115 32.61 -18.97 -20.89
CA ASP A 115 32.29 -17.86 -21.82
C ASP A 115 33.54 -17.12 -22.34
N ALA A 116 34.75 -17.61 -22.06
CA ALA A 116 35.99 -16.91 -22.35
C ALA A 116 36.47 -17.00 -23.81
N ASP A 117 35.86 -17.85 -24.65
CA ASP A 117 36.37 -18.16 -25.99
C ASP A 117 36.20 -17.00 -26.99
N GLN A 118 35.08 -16.29 -26.94
CA GLN A 118 34.82 -15.09 -27.74
C GLN A 118 34.26 -13.96 -26.88
N ILE A 119 35.07 -12.91 -26.67
CA ILE A 119 34.62 -11.66 -26.07
C ILE A 119 34.65 -10.60 -27.17
N GLY A 120 33.49 -10.34 -27.78
CA GLY A 120 33.38 -9.49 -28.96
C GLY A 120 34.05 -10.14 -30.18
N ASP A 121 34.89 -9.38 -30.90
CA ASP A 121 35.61 -9.82 -32.11
C ASP A 121 37.01 -10.42 -31.83
N ARG A 122 37.42 -10.54 -30.55
CA ARG A 122 38.74 -11.11 -30.18
C ARG A 122 38.61 -12.57 -29.73
N ASP A 123 39.24 -13.45 -30.49
CA ASP A 123 39.48 -14.85 -30.14
C ASP A 123 40.50 -14.97 -29.00
N ARG A 124 40.11 -15.62 -27.90
CA ARG A 124 40.98 -15.91 -26.74
C ARG A 124 41.14 -17.41 -26.49
N SER A 125 40.75 -18.29 -27.41
CA SER A 125 40.88 -19.74 -27.20
C SER A 125 42.33 -20.16 -26.95
N LYS A 126 43.31 -19.52 -27.61
CA LYS A 126 44.74 -19.73 -27.30
C LYS A 126 45.15 -19.32 -25.89
N PHE A 127 44.53 -18.26 -25.35
CA PHE A 127 44.78 -17.81 -23.99
C PHE A 127 44.20 -18.79 -22.97
N LYS A 128 42.99 -19.31 -23.22
CA LYS A 128 42.38 -20.40 -22.43
C LYS A 128 43.27 -21.65 -22.44
N GLU A 129 43.80 -22.05 -23.60
CA GLU A 129 44.75 -23.17 -23.69
C GLU A 129 46.03 -22.95 -22.87
N ILE A 130 46.57 -21.72 -22.87
CA ILE A 130 47.75 -21.38 -22.07
C ILE A 130 47.43 -21.46 -20.57
N LEU A 131 46.28 -20.94 -20.13
CA LEU A 131 45.87 -21.00 -18.72
C LEU A 131 45.65 -22.44 -18.24
N LEU A 132 45.03 -23.29 -19.06
CA LEU A 132 44.86 -24.71 -18.74
C LEU A 132 46.20 -25.46 -18.65
N LYS A 133 47.22 -25.06 -19.42
CA LYS A 133 48.57 -25.63 -19.32
C LYS A 133 49.31 -25.20 -18.06
N LEU A 134 49.03 -24.01 -17.55
CA LEU A 134 49.63 -23.45 -16.33
C LEU A 134 48.97 -24.00 -15.05
N GLN A 135 47.80 -24.62 -15.17
CA GLN A 135 47.09 -25.28 -14.09
C GLN A 135 47.95 -26.42 -13.49
N GLY A 136 48.18 -26.38 -12.17
CA GLY A 136 48.98 -27.36 -11.45
C GLY A 136 50.50 -27.37 -11.74
N ASP A 137 51.02 -26.48 -12.59
CA ASP A 137 52.46 -26.40 -12.86
C ASP A 137 53.20 -25.64 -11.73
N LYS A 138 54.11 -26.35 -11.06
CA LYS A 138 54.91 -25.82 -9.94
C LYS A 138 56.01 -24.84 -10.40
N ASN A 139 56.38 -24.86 -11.68
CA ASN A 139 57.37 -23.95 -12.27
C ASN A 139 56.72 -22.77 -12.99
N ALA A 140 55.39 -22.64 -12.91
CA ALA A 140 54.70 -21.58 -13.61
C ALA A 140 55.14 -20.20 -13.09
N PRO A 141 55.19 -19.19 -13.99
CA PRO A 141 55.67 -17.86 -13.64
C PRO A 141 54.84 -17.24 -12.50
N GLY A 142 55.52 -16.64 -11.53
CA GLY A 142 54.88 -16.04 -10.35
C GLY A 142 54.82 -16.95 -9.10
N LEU A 143 55.21 -18.23 -9.21
CA LEU A 143 55.42 -19.14 -8.08
C LEU A 143 56.86 -19.15 -7.54
N SER A 144 57.76 -18.38 -8.16
CA SER A 144 59.18 -18.35 -7.78
C SER A 144 59.36 -17.82 -6.36
N ASP A 145 59.91 -18.68 -5.50
CA ASP A 145 60.24 -18.48 -4.09
C ASP A 145 60.64 -17.05 -3.73
N LYS A 146 59.93 -16.50 -2.74
CA LYS A 146 60.43 -15.48 -1.83
C LYS A 146 60.17 -15.92 -0.40
#